data_AF-A0A7R9PDT6-F1
#
_entry.id   AF-A0A7R9PDT6-F1
#
_cell.length_a   1.000
_cell.length_b   1.000
_cell.length_c   1.000
_cell.angle_alpha   90.00
_cell.angle_beta   90.00
_cell.angle_gamma   90.00
#
_symmetry.space_group_name_H-M   'P 1'
#
loop_
_entity.id
_entity.type
_entity.pdbx_description
1 polymer ?
#
loop_
_entity_poly.entity_id
_entity_poly.type
_entity_poly.pdbx_seq_one_letter_code
_entity_poly.pdbx_strand_id
1 'polypeptide(L)'
;MTSDGRKKMVERYDCTGAGDVDTSIVVQANDDGNIVGVSGRLLKIPTDWTNPSGQFHIGIVNCYDLYPTNLRERIEKYRKEKLWDPGFKKVFADTMRKLQYCSSFSTNTLNGSEDDTLLDNKDKYGSQKNQSLNVK
;
A
#
# COMPACT_ATOMS: atom_id res chain seq x y z
N MET A 1 -14.78 41.31 -2.76
CA MET A 1 -13.90 42.50 -2.90
C MET A 1 -14.30 43.54 -1.86
N THR A 2 -13.34 44.32 -1.37
CA THR A 2 -13.62 45.49 -0.51
C THR A 2 -14.47 46.52 -1.26
N SER A 3 -15.02 47.50 -0.57
CA SER A 3 -15.82 48.58 -1.18
C SER A 3 -15.02 49.42 -2.19
N ASP A 4 -13.70 49.43 -2.07
CA ASP A 4 -12.73 50.05 -2.99
C ASP A 4 -12.16 49.07 -4.03
N GLY A 5 -12.75 47.88 -4.19
CA GLY A 5 -12.38 46.93 -5.25
C GLY A 5 -11.10 46.13 -5.00
N ARG A 6 -10.51 46.18 -3.81
CA ARG A 6 -9.33 45.38 -3.45
C ARG A 6 -9.71 43.99 -2.93
N LYS A 7 -8.73 43.08 -2.88
CA LYS A 7 -8.90 41.76 -2.23
C LYS A 7 -9.20 41.98 -0.74
N LYS A 8 -10.28 41.37 -0.25
CA LYS A 8 -10.65 41.45 1.18
C LYS A 8 -9.72 40.65 2.08
N MET A 9 -9.22 39.52 1.59
CA MET A 9 -8.32 38.64 2.31
C MET A 9 -6.99 38.64 1.58
N VAL A 10 -5.94 39.02 2.30
CA VAL A 10 -4.58 39.11 1.76
C VAL A 10 -3.91 37.75 1.89
N GLU A 11 -3.97 37.17 3.09
CA GLU A 11 -3.33 35.91 3.45
C GLU A 11 -4.26 35.05 4.30
N ARG A 12 -4.04 33.74 4.25
CA ARG A 12 -4.70 32.76 5.11
C ARG A 12 -3.69 31.69 5.44
N TYR A 13 -3.44 31.52 6.72
CA TYR A 13 -2.58 30.46 7.24
C TYR A 13 -3.45 29.37 7.85
N ASP A 14 -3.04 28.13 7.63
CA ASP A 14 -3.57 26.99 8.38
C ASP A 14 -2.65 26.75 9.59
N CYS A 15 -3.20 26.89 10.80
CA CYS A 15 -2.46 26.71 12.05
C CYS A 15 -2.77 25.37 12.72
N THR A 16 -3.46 24.47 12.03
CA THR A 16 -3.79 23.14 12.58
C THR A 16 -2.63 22.15 12.47
N GLY A 17 -1.62 22.46 11.64
CA GLY A 17 -0.53 21.54 11.27
C GLY A 17 -0.98 20.39 10.36
N ALA A 18 -2.25 20.38 9.94
CA ALA A 18 -2.76 19.40 9.01
C ALA A 18 -2.15 19.64 7.62
N GLY A 19 -1.37 18.67 7.14
CA GLY A 19 -0.67 18.78 5.87
C GLY A 19 0.75 19.36 5.96
N ASP A 20 1.30 19.53 7.15
CA ASP A 20 2.71 19.84 7.33
C ASP A 20 3.57 18.72 6.74
N VAL A 21 4.62 19.11 6.01
CA VAL A 21 5.58 18.19 5.40
C VAL A 21 6.98 18.60 5.87
N ASP A 22 7.71 17.67 6.49
CA ASP A 22 9.11 17.89 6.80
C ASP A 22 9.91 17.98 5.48
N THR A 23 10.48 19.15 5.23
CA THR A 23 11.28 19.49 4.06
C THR A 23 12.69 19.92 4.44
N SER A 24 13.16 19.47 5.60
CA SER A 24 14.50 19.75 6.13
C SER A 24 15.64 19.16 5.28
N ILE A 25 15.33 18.20 4.40
CA ILE A 25 16.28 17.59 3.48
C ILE A 25 16.45 18.49 2.25
N VAL A 26 17.70 18.92 2.03
CA VAL A 26 18.09 19.75 0.89
C VAL A 26 18.93 18.93 -0.07
N VAL A 27 18.56 18.96 -1.35
CA VAL A 27 19.27 18.27 -2.44
C VAL A 27 19.54 19.22 -3.60
N GLN A 28 20.50 18.86 -4.45
CA GLN A 28 20.75 19.54 -5.72
C GLN A 28 20.46 18.57 -6.87
N ALA A 29 20.00 19.11 -8.00
CA ALA A 29 19.83 18.32 -9.20
C ALA A 29 21.19 17.87 -9.74
N ASN A 30 21.27 16.63 -10.24
CA ASN A 30 22.44 16.17 -10.97
C ASN A 30 22.52 16.83 -12.36
N ASP A 31 23.58 16.53 -13.11
CA ASP A 31 23.81 17.08 -14.46
C ASP A 31 22.65 16.77 -15.44
N ASP A 32 21.96 15.65 -15.22
CA ASP A 32 20.78 15.26 -15.99
C ASP A 32 19.49 15.94 -15.52
N GLY A 33 19.53 16.86 -14.55
CA GLY A 33 18.35 17.55 -14.01
C GLY A 33 17.44 16.68 -13.15
N ASN A 34 17.97 15.63 -12.52
CA ASN A 34 17.24 14.71 -11.64
C ASN A 34 17.66 14.88 -10.17
N ILE A 35 16.73 14.61 -9.25
CA ILE A 35 16.99 14.52 -7.82
C ILE A 35 16.54 13.16 -7.29
N VAL A 36 17.15 12.68 -6.20
CA VAL A 36 16.69 11.50 -5.48
C VAL A 36 15.74 11.96 -4.38
N GLY A 37 14.46 11.60 -4.48
CA GLY A 37 13.46 11.92 -3.46
C GLY A 37 13.67 11.12 -2.17
N VAL A 38 13.01 11.53 -1.09
CA VAL A 38 13.10 10.86 0.24
C VAL A 38 12.69 9.38 0.17
N SER A 39 11.81 9.02 -0.77
CA SER A 39 11.42 7.62 -1.05
C SER A 39 12.49 6.79 -1.79
N GLY A 40 13.62 7.39 -2.16
CA GLY A 40 14.65 6.78 -3.02
C GLY A 40 14.32 6.82 -4.52
N ARG A 41 13.14 7.33 -4.91
CA ARG A 41 12.75 7.47 -6.32
C ARG A 41 13.49 8.62 -6.99
N LEU A 42 13.88 8.42 -8.25
CA LEU A 42 14.42 9.48 -9.08
C LEU A 42 13.29 10.39 -9.58
N LEU A 43 13.43 11.70 -9.37
CA LEU A 43 12.47 12.72 -9.78
C LEU A 43 13.14 13.68 -10.78
N LYS A 44 12.51 13.88 -11.94
CA LYS A 44 12.99 14.82 -12.95
C LYS A 44 12.49 16.22 -12.63
N ILE A 45 13.40 17.19 -12.55
CA ILE A 45 13.04 18.59 -12.39
C ILE A 45 12.60 19.15 -13.76
N PRO A 46 11.41 19.78 -13.85
CA PRO A 46 10.98 20.48 -15.06
C PRO A 46 11.95 21.62 -15.42
N THR A 47 12.29 21.74 -16.71
CA THR A 47 13.30 22.70 -17.19
C THR A 47 12.81 24.16 -17.17
N ASP A 48 11.51 24.37 -17.05
CA ASP A 48 10.86 25.69 -16.94
C ASP A 48 10.91 26.26 -15.51
N TRP A 49 11.33 25.47 -14.51
CA TRP A 49 11.44 25.94 -13.15
C TRP A 49 12.68 26.82 -12.96
N THR A 50 12.47 28.03 -12.47
CA THR A 50 13.57 28.94 -12.10
C THR A 50 13.88 28.77 -10.62
N ASN A 51 15.03 28.19 -10.30
CA ASN A 51 15.53 28.08 -8.92
C ASN A 51 16.92 28.71 -8.80
N PRO A 52 17.01 30.00 -8.39
CA PRO A 52 18.28 30.72 -8.32
C PRO A 52 19.29 30.11 -7.32
N SER A 53 18.83 29.42 -6.28
CA SER A 53 19.72 28.82 -5.27
C SER A 53 20.29 27.47 -5.72
N GLY A 54 19.66 26.82 -6.71
CA GLY A 54 19.96 25.43 -7.09
C GLY A 54 19.61 24.38 -6.03
N GLN A 55 19.07 24.79 -4.88
CA GLN A 55 18.73 23.92 -3.76
C GLN A 55 17.25 23.56 -3.78
N PHE A 56 16.96 22.27 -3.68
CA PHE A 56 15.60 21.73 -3.62
C PHE A 56 15.34 21.16 -2.23
N HIS A 57 14.34 21.70 -1.55
CA HIS A 57 13.84 21.18 -0.28
C HIS A 57 12.83 20.09 -0.58
N ILE A 58 13.10 18.88 -0.11
CA ILE A 58 12.28 17.71 -0.41
C ILE A 58 11.68 17.12 0.86
N GLY A 59 10.46 16.63 0.73
CA GLY A 59 9.73 15.96 1.79
C GLY A 59 8.89 14.82 1.23
N ILE A 60 8.29 14.05 2.14
CA ILE A 60 7.36 12.97 1.79
C ILE A 60 6.15 13.02 2.70
N VAL A 61 4.98 12.82 2.12
CA VAL A 61 3.71 12.75 2.83
C VAL A 61 2.91 11.60 2.28
N ASN A 62 2.18 10.90 3.15
CA ASN A 62 1.26 9.88 2.73
C ASN A 62 0.01 10.55 2.13
N CYS A 63 -0.31 10.23 0.87
CA CYS A 63 -1.47 10.81 0.19
C CYS A 63 -2.80 10.60 0.96
N TYR A 64 -2.95 9.49 1.70
CA TYR A 64 -4.15 9.23 2.49
C TYR A 64 -4.38 10.24 3.63
N ASP A 65 -3.32 10.92 4.09
CA ASP A 65 -3.40 11.94 5.12
C ASP A 65 -3.88 13.28 4.54
N LEU A 66 -3.66 13.50 3.24
CA LEU A 66 -4.12 14.68 2.51
C LEU A 66 -5.56 14.53 1.98
N TYR A 67 -6.07 13.30 1.90
CA TYR A 67 -7.38 13.06 1.33
C TYR A 67 -8.50 13.43 2.31
N PRO A 68 -9.57 14.11 1.84
CA PRO A 68 -10.80 14.22 2.60
C PRO A 68 -11.32 12.83 2.98
N THR A 69 -11.92 12.69 4.17
CA THR A 69 -12.39 11.41 4.71
C THR A 69 -13.23 10.61 3.70
N ASN A 70 -14.18 11.27 3.04
CA ASN A 70 -15.07 10.64 2.04
C ASN A 70 -14.29 10.07 0.84
N LEU A 71 -13.20 10.72 0.42
CA LEU A 71 -12.36 10.25 -0.67
C LEU A 71 -11.54 9.03 -0.22
N ARG A 72 -10.94 9.11 0.98
CA ARG A 72 -10.17 8.01 1.58
C ARG A 72 -11.02 6.74 1.68
N GLU A 73 -12.21 6.83 2.26
CA GLU A 73 -13.13 5.70 2.41
C GLU A 73 -13.49 5.06 1.07
N ARG A 74 -13.74 5.88 0.05
CA ARG A 74 -14.06 5.39 -1.30
C ARG A 74 -12.88 4.63 -1.92
N ILE A 75 -11.66 5.14 -1.76
CA ILE A 75 -10.45 4.50 -2.28
C ILE A 75 -10.18 3.19 -1.54
N GLU A 76 -10.26 3.19 -0.21
CA GLU A 76 -10.07 2.01 0.62
C GLU A 76 -11.08 0.91 0.28
N LYS A 77 -12.36 1.28 0.16
CA LYS A 77 -13.42 0.35 -0.26
C LYS A 77 -13.12 -0.27 -1.62
N TYR A 78 -12.79 0.56 -2.61
CA TYR A 78 -12.45 0.08 -3.95
C TYR A 78 -11.26 -0.88 -3.92
N ARG A 79 -10.17 -0.53 -3.21
CA ARG A 79 -8.99 -1.39 -3.10
C ARG A 79 -9.31 -2.70 -2.40
N LYS A 80 -10.09 -2.66 -1.32
CA LYS A 80 -10.55 -3.85 -0.60
C LYS A 80 -11.33 -4.77 -1.54
N GLU A 81 -12.35 -4.26 -2.22
CA GLU A 81 -13.24 -5.07 -3.06
C GLU A 81 -12.57 -5.61 -4.33
N LYS A 82 -11.68 -4.84 -4.95
CA LYS A 82 -11.09 -5.19 -6.26
C LYS A 82 -9.73 -5.87 -6.16
N LEU A 83 -8.88 -5.46 -5.22
CA LEU A 83 -7.52 -5.97 -5.13
C LEU A 83 -7.37 -7.01 -4.01
N TRP A 84 -8.00 -6.80 -2.86
CA TRP A 84 -7.79 -7.66 -1.67
C TRP A 84 -8.76 -8.86 -1.62
N ASP A 85 -10.06 -8.59 -1.66
CA ASP A 85 -11.13 -9.56 -1.44
C ASP A 85 -11.06 -10.79 -2.34
N PRO A 86 -10.77 -10.69 -3.66
CA PRO A 86 -10.74 -11.85 -4.54
C PRO A 86 -9.68 -12.88 -4.12
N GLY A 87 -8.47 -12.41 -3.80
CA GLY A 87 -7.39 -13.28 -3.33
C GLY A 87 -7.64 -13.78 -1.92
N PHE A 88 -8.02 -12.88 -1.01
CA PHE A 88 -8.22 -13.21 0.40
C PHE A 88 -9.35 -14.22 0.60
N LYS A 89 -10.51 -14.04 -0.04
CA LYS A 89 -11.67 -14.95 0.12
C LYS A 89 -11.35 -16.37 -0.34
N LYS A 90 -10.58 -16.51 -1.43
CA LYS A 90 -10.14 -17.82 -1.93
C LYS A 90 -9.26 -18.53 -0.90
N VAL A 91 -8.18 -17.86 -0.47
CA VAL A 91 -7.23 -18.42 0.52
C VAL A 91 -7.93 -18.71 1.85
N PHE A 92 -8.85 -17.84 2.26
CA PHE A 92 -9.65 -18.02 3.46
C PHE A 92 -10.52 -19.28 3.39
N ALA A 93 -11.25 -19.49 2.30
CA ALA A 93 -12.07 -20.68 2.11
C ALA A 93 -11.24 -21.99 2.12
N ASP A 94 -10.08 -21.97 1.47
CA ASP A 94 -9.18 -23.13 1.46
C ASP A 94 -8.58 -23.42 2.84
N THR A 95 -8.21 -22.38 3.58
CA THR A 95 -7.69 -22.51 4.95
C THR A 95 -8.77 -23.05 5.89
N MET A 96 -10.01 -22.57 5.76
CA MET A 96 -11.12 -23.05 6.56
C MET A 96 -11.42 -24.52 6.32
N ARG A 97 -11.35 -24.99 5.06
CA ARG A 97 -11.51 -26.41 4.71
C ARG A 97 -10.43 -27.28 5.37
N LYS A 98 -9.17 -26.84 5.32
CA LYS A 98 -8.05 -27.55 5.98
C LYS A 98 -8.25 -27.59 7.49
N LEU A 99 -8.69 -26.48 8.09
CA LEU A 99 -8.95 -26.41 9.52
C LEU A 99 -10.06 -27.38 9.95
N GLN A 100 -11.15 -27.46 9.18
CA GLN A 100 -12.23 -28.42 9.44
C GLN A 100 -11.74 -29.87 9.36
N TYR A 101 -10.95 -30.21 8.34
CA TYR A 101 -10.35 -31.54 8.20
C TYR A 101 -9.45 -31.90 9.40
N CYS A 102 -8.56 -30.98 9.80
CA CYS A 102 -7.70 -31.21 10.96
C CYS A 102 -8.48 -31.36 12.26
N SER A 103 -9.54 -30.56 12.44
CA SER A 103 -10.40 -30.62 13.62
C SER A 103 -11.11 -31.97 13.72
N SER A 104 -11.71 -32.46 12.63
CA SER A 104 -12.39 -33.77 12.61
C SER A 104 -11.42 -34.94 12.78
N PHE A 105 -10.19 -34.82 12.28
CA PHE A 105 -9.15 -35.83 12.49
C PHE A 105 -8.72 -35.91 13.97
N SER A 106 -8.60 -34.76 14.65
CA SER A 106 -8.27 -34.69 16.07
C SER A 106 -9.35 -35.29 16.98
N THR A 107 -10.63 -35.24 16.59
CA THR A 107 -11.72 -35.81 17.38
C THR A 107 -11.87 -37.32 17.19
N ASN A 108 -11.52 -37.85 16.01
CA ASN A 108 -11.56 -39.29 15.75
C ASN A 108 -10.42 -40.06 16.43
N THR A 109 -9.25 -39.44 16.61
CA THR A 109 -8.11 -40.06 17.31
C THR A 109 -8.31 -40.19 18.82
N LEU A 110 -9.36 -39.59 19.39
CA LEU A 110 -9.70 -39.70 20.81
C LEU A 110 -10.83 -40.69 21.10
N ASN A 111 -11.56 -41.18 20.08
CA ASN A 111 -12.82 -41.93 20.26
C ASN A 111 -12.89 -43.29 19.54
N GLY A 112 -11.83 -43.77 18.89
CA GLY A 112 -11.93 -45.00 18.09
C GLY A 112 -10.67 -45.84 18.07
N SER A 113 -10.82 -47.06 18.58
CA SER A 113 -9.97 -48.24 18.44
C SER A 113 -9.45 -48.46 17.01
N GLU A 114 -8.27 -49.08 16.96
CA GLU A 114 -7.58 -49.67 15.81
C GLU A 114 -8.52 -50.11 14.68
N ASP A 115 -8.42 -49.47 13.51
CA ASP A 115 -8.80 -50.10 12.25
C ASP A 115 -7.93 -49.57 11.09
N ASP A 116 -7.22 -50.50 10.47
CA ASP A 116 -6.22 -50.32 9.44
C ASP A 116 -6.84 -49.93 8.10
N THR A 117 -6.73 -48.66 7.69
CA THR A 117 -6.74 -48.27 6.26
C THR A 117 -5.86 -47.03 6.01
N LEU A 118 -4.59 -47.13 6.39
CA LEU A 118 -3.54 -46.28 5.82
C LEU A 118 -3.14 -46.87 4.47
N LEU A 119 -3.44 -46.17 3.38
CA LEU A 119 -2.68 -46.04 2.11
C LEU A 119 -3.65 -45.72 0.96
N ASP A 120 -4.02 -44.44 0.74
CA ASP A 120 -4.39 -44.03 -0.64
C ASP A 120 -4.39 -42.51 -0.96
N ASN A 121 -3.70 -41.64 -0.22
CA ASN A 121 -3.79 -40.19 -0.52
C ASN A 121 -2.48 -39.41 -0.35
N LYS A 122 -1.33 -39.98 -0.78
CA LYS A 122 -0.06 -39.24 -0.83
C LYS A 122 0.16 -38.43 -2.12
N ASP A 123 -0.66 -38.60 -3.16
CA ASP A 123 -0.33 -38.05 -4.48
C ASP A 123 -0.94 -36.68 -4.84
N LYS A 124 -1.77 -36.07 -3.98
CA LYS A 124 -2.48 -34.82 -4.34
C LYS A 124 -1.86 -33.51 -3.82
N TYR A 125 -0.85 -33.54 -2.96
CA TYR A 125 -0.23 -32.32 -2.41
C TYR A 125 1.24 -32.11 -2.79
N GLY A 126 1.80 -32.94 -3.69
CA GLY A 126 3.21 -32.91 -4.06
C GLY A 126 3.62 -32.05 -5.25
N SER A 127 2.69 -31.42 -5.99
CA SER A 127 3.02 -30.82 -7.30
C SER A 127 2.50 -29.38 -7.47
N GLN A 128 3.05 -28.44 -6.69
CA GLN A 128 3.14 -27.02 -7.06
C GLN A 128 4.44 -26.42 -6.50
N LYS A 129 5.58 -26.94 -6.97
CA LYS A 129 6.83 -26.18 -7.01
C LYS A 129 7.10 -25.80 -8.46
N ASN A 130 7.49 -24.54 -8.65
CA ASN A 130 8.00 -23.90 -9.86
C ASN A 130 6.95 -23.22 -10.76
N GLN A 131 6.63 -21.98 -10.43
CA GLN A 131 6.58 -20.95 -11.46
C GLN A 131 7.35 -19.73 -10.98
N SER A 132 8.47 -19.52 -11.65
CA SER A 132 9.50 -18.53 -11.43
C SER A 132 8.92 -17.11 -11.50
N LEU A 133 9.33 -16.28 -10.54
CA LEU A 133 9.26 -14.83 -10.65
C LEU A 133 10.09 -14.40 -11.87
N ASN A 134 9.41 -13.89 -12.90
CA ASN A 134 10.04 -13.08 -13.92
C ASN A 134 9.11 -11.89 -14.19
N VAL A 135 9.36 -10.80 -13.48
CA VAL A 135 8.73 -9.51 -13.73
C VAL A 135 9.76 -8.69 -14.49
N LYS A 136 9.48 -8.45 -15.78
CA LYS A 136 10.07 -7.34 -16.54
C LYS A 136 9.32 -6.06 -16.22
#